data_AF-A0A371DRL1-F1
#
_entry.id   AF-A0A371DRL1-F1
#
_cell.length_a   1.000
_cell.length_b   1.000
_cell.length_c   1.000
_cell.angle_alpha   90.00
_cell.angle_beta   90.00
_cell.angle_gamma   90.00
#
_symmetry.space_group_name_H-M   'P 1'
#
loop_
_entity.id
_entity.type
_entity.pdbx_description
1 polymer ?
#
loop_
_entity_poly.entity_id
_entity_poly.type
_entity_poly.pdbx_seq_one_letter_code
_entity_poly.pdbx_strand_id
1 'polypeptide(L)'
;MAIKHPSLAPAERELTIHQRNLVDTNFEEGQYEAAIFVLDEITSRKCKPFPAHIRQLIYIALYPPPSIEDQLEEEAMKLEPGSPSKVLSRRHKSSLAPTPKAVASAQDLLKKLSRTNKPESLACAVPSYPDDPSLGLNNRAEEEDSYIAKQALRLQNARCCWEILKEGFIQRSGSDMMSSPRKPTSRRSTRGHYDGDDGWEDEDNDTPAPVGDHAWSVLDWLLALFEKDEAAVERAGQVRYSPLLLSQIPPSRAHNTPRWDVEMPLDVAFHALLQDGEAQRSLGVRLISLLINLTSTTLLDLNMFLNAVSTRVSSPSVDILSYLFSSLPPTQTIGHFKVMLCRHALGGSHTMSGKPKPQARARAQPRRRTRTTTDAAADASAGASTSADADAGANGSLGASNQPSTPNAQDTGADGASSVARKYPAISTSDVLELFTRASKLDAASVALTLSLKAELLISYALVQQNLGPNDRDGAWQDILHDGTLRRAVEDVFDLGRVSRSTDAHARELIRTKKDALFLAMSMW
;
A
#
# COMPACT_ATOMS: atom_id res chain seq x y z
N MET A 1 -33.87 19.26 -12.69
CA MET A 1 -32.45 19.00 -13.02
C MET A 1 -32.41 17.87 -14.03
N ALA A 2 -31.98 18.13 -15.27
CA ALA A 2 -31.84 17.08 -16.28
C ALA A 2 -30.65 16.18 -15.89
N ILE A 3 -30.88 14.90 -15.70
CA ILE A 3 -29.83 13.90 -15.49
C ILE A 3 -29.03 13.84 -16.79
N LYS A 4 -27.92 14.57 -16.83
CA LYS A 4 -27.00 14.55 -17.95
C LYS A 4 -26.37 13.16 -17.94
N HIS A 5 -26.84 12.27 -18.80
CA HIS A 5 -26.27 10.93 -18.93
C HIS A 5 -24.75 11.07 -19.06
N PRO A 6 -23.96 10.34 -18.25
CA PRO A 6 -22.51 10.42 -18.32
C PRO A 6 -22.11 10.08 -19.74
N SER A 7 -21.51 11.06 -20.42
CA SER A 7 -20.89 10.86 -21.73
C SER A 7 -19.93 9.68 -21.60
N LEU A 8 -20.27 8.55 -22.22
CA LEU A 8 -19.43 7.37 -22.27
C LEU A 8 -18.10 7.80 -22.90
N ALA A 9 -17.07 7.94 -22.07
CA ALA A 9 -15.74 8.24 -22.55
C ALA A 9 -15.36 7.16 -23.60
N PRO A 10 -14.84 7.56 -24.78
CA PRO A 10 -14.53 6.61 -25.82
C PRO A 10 -13.60 5.52 -25.28
N ALA A 11 -13.90 4.26 -25.58
CA ALA A 11 -13.08 3.13 -25.18
C ALA A 11 -11.65 3.30 -25.71
N GLU A 12 -10.65 2.95 -24.89
CA GLU A 12 -9.26 2.96 -25.32
C GLU A 12 -9.04 1.87 -26.37
N ARG A 13 -8.43 2.22 -27.51
CA ARG A 13 -8.20 1.28 -28.61
C ARG A 13 -6.95 0.45 -28.33
N GLU A 14 -7.02 -0.87 -28.45
CA GLU A 14 -5.83 -1.72 -28.31
C GLU A 14 -4.77 -1.42 -29.38
N LEU A 15 -3.50 -1.52 -28.97
CA LEU A 15 -2.37 -1.42 -29.88
C LEU A 15 -2.40 -2.57 -30.89
N THR A 16 -2.24 -2.22 -32.17
CA THR A 16 -2.06 -3.19 -33.25
C THR A 16 -0.72 -3.93 -33.09
N ILE A 17 -0.62 -5.16 -33.61
CA ILE A 17 0.62 -5.95 -33.57
C ILE A 17 1.80 -5.16 -34.17
N HIS A 18 1.58 -4.46 -35.29
CA HIS A 18 2.62 -3.65 -35.92
C HIS A 18 3.13 -2.52 -35.01
N GLN A 19 2.23 -1.82 -34.30
CA GLN A 19 2.61 -0.80 -33.33
C GLN A 19 3.39 -1.38 -32.16
N ARG A 20 3.05 -2.60 -31.72
CA ARG A 20 3.78 -3.28 -30.64
C ARG A 20 5.20 -3.63 -31.10
N ASN A 21 5.31 -4.32 -32.24
CA ASN A 21 6.58 -4.74 -32.82
C ASN A 21 7.54 -3.56 -33.06
N LEU A 22 7.01 -2.38 -33.42
CA LEU A 22 7.84 -1.19 -33.59
C LEU A 22 8.52 -0.77 -32.27
N VAL A 23 7.81 -0.84 -31.15
CA VAL A 23 8.37 -0.56 -29.83
C VAL A 23 9.30 -1.69 -29.39
N ASP A 24 8.90 -2.94 -29.59
CA ASP A 24 9.68 -4.13 -29.21
C ASP A 24 11.04 -4.17 -29.91
N THR A 25 11.09 -3.88 -31.22
CA THR A 25 12.36 -3.85 -32.00
C THR A 25 13.34 -2.85 -31.40
N ASN A 26 12.89 -1.64 -31.02
CA ASN A 26 13.77 -0.64 -30.40
C ASN A 26 14.24 -1.09 -29.01
N PHE A 27 13.40 -1.78 -28.23
CA PHE A 27 13.79 -2.34 -26.93
C PHE A 27 14.80 -3.50 -27.07
N GLU A 28 14.65 -4.35 -28.09
CA GLU A 28 15.58 -5.44 -28.41
C GLU A 28 16.97 -4.93 -28.80
N GLU A 29 17.02 -3.84 -29.56
CA GLU A 29 18.27 -3.19 -29.98
C GLU A 29 18.94 -2.37 -28.87
N GLY A 30 18.34 -2.26 -27.68
CA GLY A 30 18.83 -1.43 -26.58
C GLY A 30 18.66 0.08 -26.81
N GLN A 31 17.87 0.48 -27.81
CA GLN A 31 17.57 1.89 -28.12
C GLN A 31 16.42 2.39 -27.24
N TYR A 32 16.63 2.41 -25.93
CA TYR A 32 15.58 2.70 -24.94
C TYR A 32 14.89 4.04 -25.17
N GLU A 33 15.62 5.11 -25.45
CA GLU A 33 15.03 6.43 -25.70
C GLU A 33 14.15 6.45 -26.95
N ALA A 34 14.56 5.76 -28.02
CA ALA A 34 13.79 5.65 -29.25
C ALA A 34 12.51 4.84 -29.02
N ALA A 35 12.60 3.72 -28.30
CA ALA A 35 11.45 2.91 -27.91
C ALA A 35 10.42 3.72 -27.10
N ILE A 36 10.88 4.46 -26.09
CA ILE A 36 10.04 5.32 -25.24
C ILE A 36 9.37 6.41 -26.07
N PHE A 37 10.12 7.07 -26.97
CA PHE A 37 9.59 8.11 -27.85
C PHE A 37 8.50 7.55 -28.79
N VAL A 38 8.76 6.41 -29.43
CA VAL A 38 7.78 5.74 -30.30
C VAL A 38 6.52 5.35 -29.52
N LEU A 39 6.69 4.81 -28.31
CA LEU A 39 5.57 4.45 -27.44
C LEU A 39 4.74 5.68 -27.04
N ASP A 40 5.38 6.82 -26.77
CA ASP A 40 4.70 8.08 -26.49
C ASP A 40 3.84 8.56 -27.68
N GLU A 41 4.44 8.57 -28.88
CA GLU A 41 3.75 8.96 -30.11
C GLU A 41 2.53 8.08 -30.40
N ILE A 42 2.63 6.78 -30.17
CA ILE A 42 1.52 5.84 -30.41
C ILE A 42 0.42 6.01 -29.36
N THR A 43 0.79 6.12 -28.08
CA THR A 43 -0.19 6.19 -26.96
C THR A 43 -0.92 7.53 -26.90
N SER A 44 -0.33 8.61 -27.41
CA SER A 44 -0.97 9.93 -27.55
C SER A 44 -2.32 9.90 -28.29
N ARG A 45 -2.60 8.85 -29.07
CA ARG A 45 -3.81 8.67 -29.90
C ARG A 45 -4.96 7.94 -29.19
N LYS A 46 -5.02 7.98 -27.86
CA LYS A 46 -6.01 7.26 -27.02
C LYS A 46 -5.93 5.73 -27.16
N CYS A 47 -4.73 5.23 -27.42
CA CYS A 47 -4.47 3.80 -27.44
C CYS A 47 -4.26 3.26 -26.02
N LYS A 48 -4.80 2.08 -25.75
CA LYS A 48 -4.56 1.32 -24.52
C LYS A 48 -3.11 0.80 -24.56
N PRO A 49 -2.24 1.19 -23.62
CA PRO A 49 -0.86 0.72 -23.62
C PRO A 49 -0.78 -0.79 -23.41
N PHE A 50 0.21 -1.42 -24.03
CA PHE A 50 0.45 -2.85 -23.85
C PHE A 50 1.11 -3.08 -22.47
N PRO A 51 0.61 -4.01 -21.62
CA PRO A 51 1.14 -4.19 -20.27
C PRO A 51 2.64 -4.49 -20.20
N ALA A 52 3.21 -5.22 -21.18
CA ALA A 52 4.64 -5.50 -21.21
C ALA A 52 5.48 -4.23 -21.38
N HIS A 53 5.06 -3.32 -22.26
CA HIS A 53 5.72 -2.03 -22.45
C HIS A 53 5.68 -1.18 -21.18
N ILE A 54 4.55 -1.17 -20.46
CA ILE A 54 4.46 -0.45 -19.19
C ILE A 54 5.36 -1.09 -18.13
N ARG A 55 5.45 -2.42 -18.05
CA ARG A 55 6.42 -3.08 -17.16
C ARG A 55 7.86 -2.69 -17.47
N GLN A 56 8.25 -2.69 -18.74
CA GLN A 56 9.58 -2.25 -19.16
C GLN A 56 9.83 -0.78 -18.81
N LEU A 57 8.86 0.11 -19.00
CA LEU A 57 8.95 1.51 -18.56
C LEU A 57 9.13 1.63 -17.05
N ILE A 58 8.39 0.87 -16.24
CA ILE A 58 8.55 0.86 -14.78
C ILE A 58 9.95 0.39 -14.41
N TYR A 59 10.45 -0.69 -15.02
CA TYR A 59 11.80 -1.18 -14.78
C TYR A 59 12.87 -0.13 -15.14
N ILE A 60 12.74 0.51 -16.30
CA ILE A 60 13.65 1.59 -16.72
C ILE A 60 13.56 2.77 -15.75
N ALA A 61 12.37 3.18 -15.34
CA ALA A 61 12.16 4.30 -14.42
C ALA A 61 12.72 4.05 -13.01
N LEU A 62 12.76 2.77 -12.59
CA LEU A 62 13.36 2.29 -11.35
C LEU A 62 14.86 1.95 -11.51
N TYR A 63 15.48 2.17 -12.67
CA TYR A 63 16.89 1.83 -12.83
C TYR A 63 17.76 2.86 -12.09
N PRO A 64 18.63 2.44 -11.15
CA PRO A 64 19.43 3.37 -10.35
C PRO A 64 20.41 4.19 -11.22
N PRO A 65 20.74 5.44 -10.85
CA PRO A 65 21.77 6.22 -11.53
C PRO A 65 23.15 5.56 -11.43
N PRO A 66 24.09 5.87 -12.35
CA PRO A 66 25.44 5.31 -12.28
C PRO A 66 26.14 5.79 -11.01
N SER A 67 26.76 4.85 -10.30
CA SER A 67 27.58 5.20 -9.13
C SER A 67 28.77 6.06 -9.56
N ILE A 68 29.40 6.75 -8.61
CA ILE A 68 30.64 7.51 -8.91
C ILE A 68 31.72 6.55 -9.42
N GLU A 69 31.75 5.32 -8.89
CA GLU A 69 32.66 4.26 -9.33
C GLU A 69 32.37 3.82 -10.77
N ASP A 70 31.10 3.64 -11.15
CA ASP A 70 30.71 3.32 -12.52
C ASP A 70 31.20 4.41 -13.50
N GLN A 71 31.09 5.68 -13.09
CA GLN A 71 31.52 6.82 -13.91
C GLN A 71 33.04 6.86 -14.06
N LEU A 72 33.78 6.63 -12.96
CA LEU A 72 35.24 6.55 -12.97
C LEU A 72 35.74 5.37 -13.81
N GLU A 73 35.08 4.21 -13.72
CA GLU A 73 35.42 3.04 -14.55
C GLU A 73 35.17 3.35 -16.03
N GLU A 74 34.06 4.00 -16.37
CA GLU A 74 33.75 4.41 -17.75
C GLU A 74 34.79 5.42 -18.28
N GLU A 75 35.22 6.39 -17.47
CA GLU A 75 36.27 7.35 -17.83
C GLU A 75 37.64 6.67 -17.99
N ALA A 76 38.01 5.78 -17.08
CA ALA A 76 39.23 4.99 -17.20
C ALA A 76 39.22 4.14 -18.49
N MET A 77 38.09 3.54 -18.83
CA MET A 77 37.93 2.78 -20.07
C MET A 77 38.03 3.65 -21.34
N LYS A 78 37.67 4.94 -21.28
CA LYS A 78 37.87 5.86 -22.41
C LYS A 78 39.33 6.21 -22.64
N LEU A 79 40.16 6.11 -21.59
CA LEU A 79 41.58 6.47 -21.64
C LEU A 79 42.49 5.28 -21.99
N GLU A 80 42.08 4.03 -21.75
CA GLU A 80 42.86 2.85 -22.11
C GLU A 80 42.72 2.49 -23.61
N PRO A 81 43.81 2.51 -24.42
CA PRO A 81 43.82 1.97 -25.78
C PRO A 81 43.74 0.43 -25.75
N GLY A 82 42.57 -0.09 -25.42
CA GLY A 82 42.29 -1.52 -25.36
C GLY A 82 42.14 -2.14 -26.75
N SER A 83 42.49 -3.43 -26.84
CA SER A 83 42.26 -4.25 -28.04
C SER A 83 40.79 -4.15 -28.51
N PRO A 84 40.52 -3.89 -29.81
CA PRO A 84 39.18 -3.66 -30.34
C PRO A 84 38.15 -4.74 -29.97
N SER A 85 38.57 -6.00 -29.86
CA SER A 85 37.69 -7.12 -29.49
C SER A 85 37.20 -7.04 -28.05
N LYS A 86 38.02 -6.55 -27.10
CA LYS A 86 37.61 -6.35 -25.71
C LYS A 86 36.65 -5.16 -25.59
N VAL A 87 36.90 -4.11 -26.37
CA VAL A 87 36.03 -2.91 -26.42
C VAL A 87 34.63 -3.27 -26.94
N LEU A 88 34.51 -4.09 -27.98
CA LEU A 88 33.21 -4.51 -28.52
C LEU A 88 32.41 -5.35 -27.50
N SER A 89 33.03 -6.35 -26.88
CA SER A 89 32.34 -7.20 -25.89
C SER A 89 31.83 -6.43 -24.67
N ARG A 90 32.57 -5.41 -24.21
CA ARG A 90 32.15 -4.53 -23.13
C ARG A 90 31.06 -3.56 -23.56
N ARG A 91 31.16 -2.99 -24.78
CA ARG A 91 30.13 -2.10 -25.35
C ARG A 91 28.76 -2.78 -25.46
N HIS A 92 28.72 -4.06 -25.82
CA HIS A 92 27.46 -4.82 -25.88
C HIS A 92 26.81 -5.02 -24.50
N LYS A 93 27.58 -5.06 -23.41
CA LYS A 93 27.01 -5.16 -22.05
C LYS A 93 26.53 -3.80 -21.55
N SER A 94 27.31 -2.74 -21.78
CA SER A 94 26.95 -1.39 -21.36
C SER A 94 25.75 -0.84 -22.16
N SER A 95 25.60 -1.22 -23.43
CA SER A 95 24.47 -0.80 -24.28
C SER A 95 23.13 -1.37 -23.83
N LEU A 96 23.13 -2.43 -23.00
CA LEU A 96 21.91 -3.04 -22.48
C LEU A 96 21.43 -2.41 -21.17
N ALA A 97 22.24 -1.58 -20.50
CA ALA A 97 21.81 -0.87 -19.30
C ALA A 97 21.01 0.40 -19.69
N PRO A 98 19.86 0.69 -19.06
CA PRO A 98 19.15 1.94 -19.27
C PRO A 98 20.04 3.16 -18.97
N THR A 99 20.10 4.09 -19.93
CA THR A 99 20.83 5.35 -19.78
C THR A 99 20.07 6.29 -18.83
N PRO A 100 20.73 7.25 -18.17
CA PRO A 100 20.03 8.26 -17.35
C PRO A 100 18.96 9.03 -18.13
N LYS A 101 19.19 9.26 -19.43
CA LYS A 101 18.21 9.90 -20.31
C LYS A 101 16.99 9.02 -20.56
N ALA A 102 17.18 7.72 -20.75
CA ALA A 102 16.09 6.76 -20.87
C ALA A 102 15.28 6.66 -19.56
N VAL A 103 15.95 6.66 -18.40
CA VAL A 103 15.29 6.70 -17.08
C VAL A 103 14.38 7.93 -16.97
N ALA A 104 14.91 9.13 -17.24
CA ALA A 104 14.13 10.37 -17.20
C ALA A 104 12.95 10.33 -18.20
N SER A 105 13.19 9.89 -19.44
CA SER A 105 12.15 9.79 -20.48
C SER A 105 11.04 8.80 -20.08
N ALA A 106 11.40 7.68 -19.43
CA ALA A 106 10.44 6.71 -18.95
C ALA A 106 9.59 7.28 -17.81
N GLN A 107 10.20 8.00 -16.87
CA GLN A 107 9.50 8.68 -15.78
C GLN A 107 8.49 9.71 -16.35
N ASP A 108 8.91 10.55 -17.29
CA ASP A 108 8.05 11.54 -17.96
C ASP A 108 6.89 10.88 -18.71
N LEU A 109 7.16 9.79 -19.44
CA LEU A 109 6.13 9.06 -20.16
C LEU A 109 5.13 8.40 -19.20
N LEU A 110 5.57 7.77 -18.12
CA LEU A 110 4.68 7.20 -17.11
C LEU A 110 3.74 8.29 -16.53
N LYS A 111 4.29 9.47 -16.21
CA LYS A 111 3.48 10.62 -15.78
C LYS A 111 2.47 11.06 -16.83
N LYS A 112 2.88 11.16 -18.10
CA LYS A 112 1.98 11.52 -19.20
C LYS A 112 0.85 10.49 -19.35
N LEU A 113 1.18 9.20 -19.34
CA LEU A 113 0.23 8.10 -19.42
C LEU A 113 -0.79 8.12 -18.27
N SER A 114 -0.35 8.42 -17.04
CA SER A 114 -1.27 8.54 -15.90
C SER A 114 -2.37 9.60 -16.12
N ARG A 115 -2.09 10.63 -16.92
CA ARG A 115 -3.04 11.70 -17.26
C ARG A 115 -3.94 11.29 -18.43
N THR A 116 -3.40 10.64 -19.45
CA THR A 116 -4.12 10.33 -20.70
C THR A 116 -4.91 9.04 -20.67
N ASN A 117 -4.49 8.04 -19.90
CA ASN A 117 -5.04 6.69 -19.93
C ASN A 117 -5.85 6.33 -18.69
N LYS A 118 -6.68 5.29 -18.80
CA LYS A 118 -7.44 4.74 -17.68
C LYS A 118 -6.50 4.10 -16.64
N PRO A 119 -6.70 4.32 -15.33
CA PRO A 119 -5.90 3.70 -14.28
C PRO A 119 -5.80 2.18 -14.41
N GLU A 120 -6.91 1.52 -14.72
CA GLU A 120 -7.01 0.06 -14.81
C GLU A 120 -6.13 -0.50 -15.94
N SER A 121 -6.06 0.21 -17.07
CA SER A 121 -5.21 -0.18 -18.21
C SER A 121 -3.72 -0.15 -17.87
N LEU A 122 -3.30 0.81 -17.03
CA LEU A 122 -1.91 0.94 -16.58
C LEU A 122 -1.59 -0.03 -15.43
N ALA A 123 -2.53 -0.22 -14.51
CA ALA A 123 -2.37 -1.11 -13.36
C ALA A 123 -2.24 -2.59 -13.74
N CYS A 124 -2.69 -3.00 -14.93
CA CYS A 124 -2.45 -4.36 -15.46
C CYS A 124 -0.96 -4.72 -15.59
N ALA A 125 -0.07 -3.73 -15.60
CA ALA A 125 1.38 -3.93 -15.62
C ALA A 125 2.02 -3.95 -14.23
N VAL A 126 1.28 -3.53 -13.21
CA VAL A 126 1.77 -3.43 -11.83
C VAL A 126 1.47 -4.75 -11.11
N PRO A 127 2.39 -5.24 -10.25
CA PRO A 127 2.12 -6.45 -9.47
C PRO A 127 0.93 -6.22 -8.53
N SER A 128 0.07 -7.21 -8.37
CA SER A 128 -1.10 -7.14 -7.49
C SER A 128 -1.44 -8.52 -6.93
N TYR A 129 -2.14 -8.53 -5.80
CA TYR A 129 -2.67 -9.79 -5.29
C TYR A 129 -3.84 -10.24 -6.16
N PRO A 130 -3.86 -11.50 -6.64
CA PRO A 130 -4.98 -12.00 -7.40
C PRO A 130 -6.23 -12.07 -6.51
N ASP A 131 -7.38 -11.66 -7.05
CA ASP A 131 -8.66 -11.77 -6.34
C ASP A 131 -9.08 -13.23 -6.17
N ASP A 132 -8.75 -14.08 -7.16
CA ASP A 132 -8.94 -15.52 -7.10
C ASP A 132 -7.58 -16.25 -7.25
N PRO A 133 -7.07 -16.88 -6.17
CA PRO A 133 -5.82 -17.63 -6.24
C PRO A 133 -5.91 -18.83 -7.21
N SER A 134 -7.10 -19.29 -7.58
CA SER A 134 -7.30 -20.42 -8.50
C SER A 134 -7.13 -20.05 -9.98
N LEU A 135 -7.24 -18.76 -10.34
CA LEU A 135 -7.05 -18.27 -11.70
C LEU A 135 -5.58 -17.93 -12.03
N GLY A 136 -4.71 -17.98 -11.04
CA GLY A 136 -3.29 -17.69 -11.21
C GLY A 136 -2.60 -18.83 -11.95
N LEU A 137 -2.02 -18.52 -13.12
CA LEU A 137 -0.86 -19.14 -13.79
C LEU A 137 -1.03 -19.47 -15.28
N ASN A 138 -2.18 -19.19 -15.91
CA ASN A 138 -2.31 -19.38 -17.37
C ASN A 138 -1.74 -18.24 -18.23
N ASN A 139 -1.05 -17.25 -17.64
CA ASN A 139 -0.20 -16.34 -18.42
C ASN A 139 1.02 -17.14 -18.90
N ARG A 140 0.83 -17.84 -20.02
CA ARG A 140 1.90 -18.30 -20.87
C ARG A 140 2.70 -17.05 -21.22
N ALA A 141 3.81 -16.84 -20.52
CA ALA A 141 4.74 -15.79 -20.87
C ALA A 141 5.09 -16.04 -22.35
N GLU A 142 4.59 -15.17 -23.23
CA GLU A 142 5.14 -15.06 -24.57
C GLU A 142 6.65 -14.93 -24.36
N GLU A 143 7.45 -15.72 -25.07
CA GLU A 143 8.90 -15.68 -24.94
C GLU A 143 9.36 -14.27 -25.32
N GLU A 144 9.51 -13.41 -24.31
CA GLU A 144 9.92 -12.03 -24.51
C GLU A 144 11.43 -12.05 -24.80
N ASP A 145 11.82 -11.84 -26.05
CA ASP A 145 13.22 -12.02 -26.48
C ASP A 145 14.15 -10.92 -25.99
N SER A 146 13.64 -9.69 -25.82
CA SER A 146 14.46 -8.53 -25.42
C SER A 146 15.05 -8.66 -24.01
N TYR A 147 16.28 -8.17 -23.84
CA TYR A 147 16.97 -8.17 -22.54
C TYR A 147 16.16 -7.43 -21.47
N ILE A 148 15.64 -6.25 -21.81
CA ILE A 148 14.89 -5.41 -20.87
C ILE A 148 13.55 -6.04 -20.48
N ALA A 149 12.88 -6.75 -21.41
CA ALA A 149 11.67 -7.49 -21.08
C ALA A 149 11.95 -8.58 -20.04
N LYS A 150 13.00 -9.38 -20.27
CA LYS A 150 13.47 -10.41 -19.30
C LYS A 150 13.78 -9.83 -17.93
N GLN A 151 14.38 -8.65 -17.85
CA GLN A 151 14.62 -7.98 -16.57
C GLN A 151 13.32 -7.43 -15.95
N ALA A 152 12.43 -6.85 -16.75
CA ALA A 152 11.14 -6.33 -16.30
C ALA A 152 10.19 -7.43 -15.79
N LEU A 153 10.36 -8.69 -16.22
CA LEU A 153 9.64 -9.84 -15.65
C LEU A 153 9.91 -10.01 -14.14
N ARG A 154 11.03 -9.51 -13.61
CA ARG A 154 11.27 -9.50 -12.15
C ARG A 154 10.18 -8.75 -11.39
N LEU A 155 9.57 -7.73 -12.00
CA LEU A 155 8.45 -7.02 -11.41
C LEU A 155 7.27 -7.97 -11.17
N GLN A 156 6.99 -8.89 -12.09
CA GLN A 156 5.88 -9.85 -11.94
C GLN A 156 6.08 -10.82 -10.77
N ASN A 157 7.33 -11.03 -10.35
CA ASN A 157 7.63 -11.89 -9.21
C ASN A 157 7.37 -11.20 -7.86
N ALA A 158 7.21 -9.86 -7.87
CA ALA A 158 6.78 -9.13 -6.69
C ALA A 158 5.28 -9.38 -6.42
N ARG A 159 4.90 -9.38 -5.16
CA ARG A 159 3.51 -9.65 -4.75
C ARG A 159 2.59 -8.44 -4.91
N CYS A 160 3.17 -7.26 -4.77
CA CYS A 160 2.49 -5.97 -4.86
C CYS A 160 3.46 -4.87 -5.26
N CYS A 161 2.92 -3.72 -5.63
CA CYS A 161 3.71 -2.54 -6.02
C CYS A 161 4.64 -2.02 -4.91
N TRP A 162 4.36 -2.29 -3.63
CA TRP A 162 5.22 -1.82 -2.54
C TRP A 162 6.57 -2.54 -2.48
N GLU A 163 6.66 -3.77 -2.98
CA GLU A 163 7.92 -4.52 -2.99
C GLU A 163 8.89 -3.98 -4.03
N ILE A 164 8.39 -3.53 -5.18
CA ILE A 164 9.24 -3.00 -6.27
C ILE A 164 9.84 -1.62 -5.95
N LEU A 165 9.32 -0.93 -4.93
CA LEU A 165 9.82 0.37 -4.48
C LEU A 165 10.98 0.25 -3.49
N LYS A 166 11.15 -0.92 -2.85
CA LYS A 166 12.15 -1.12 -1.81
C LYS A 166 13.56 -0.86 -2.32
N GLU A 167 14.39 -0.33 -1.44
CA GLU A 167 15.81 -0.19 -1.72
C GLU A 167 16.43 -1.53 -2.12
N GLY A 168 17.26 -1.49 -3.16
CA GLY A 168 17.94 -2.67 -3.68
C GLY A 168 17.05 -3.64 -4.48
N PHE A 169 15.78 -3.32 -4.76
CA PHE A 169 14.92 -4.17 -5.60
C PHE A 169 15.47 -4.28 -7.03
N ILE A 170 15.86 -3.15 -7.64
CA ILE A 170 16.61 -3.10 -8.90
C ILE A 170 18.06 -2.74 -8.58
N GLN A 171 18.99 -3.58 -9.04
CA GLN A 171 20.43 -3.38 -8.89
C GLN A 171 21.07 -3.28 -10.26
N ARG A 172 22.14 -2.49 -10.39
CA ARG A 172 22.95 -2.46 -11.61
C ARG A 172 23.65 -3.79 -11.75
N SER A 173 23.50 -4.46 -12.89
CA SER A 173 24.02 -5.81 -13.17
C SER A 173 25.55 -5.98 -13.06
N GLY A 174 26.31 -4.96 -12.66
CA GLY A 174 27.75 -5.02 -12.41
C GLY A 174 28.14 -5.22 -10.93
N SER A 175 27.30 -4.81 -9.97
CA SER A 175 27.66 -4.84 -8.55
C SER A 175 27.69 -6.27 -7.98
N ASP A 176 26.74 -7.12 -8.38
CA ASP A 176 26.58 -8.47 -7.82
C ASP A 176 27.57 -9.51 -8.33
N MET A 177 28.34 -9.24 -9.39
CA MET A 177 29.28 -10.24 -9.92
C MET A 177 30.53 -10.43 -9.05
N MET A 178 30.79 -9.53 -8.09
CA MET A 178 31.88 -9.70 -7.12
C MET A 178 31.41 -10.20 -5.74
N SER A 179 30.10 -10.20 -5.51
CA SER A 179 29.47 -10.87 -4.37
C SER A 179 29.50 -12.38 -4.59
N SER A 180 30.62 -13.02 -4.22
CA SER A 180 30.76 -14.48 -4.11
C SER A 180 29.44 -15.13 -3.65
N PRO A 181 28.95 -16.21 -4.30
CA PRO A 181 27.60 -16.72 -4.12
C PRO A 181 27.35 -17.04 -2.64
N ARG A 182 26.72 -16.09 -1.94
CA ARG A 182 26.27 -16.30 -0.57
C ARG A 182 25.20 -17.38 -0.66
N LYS A 183 25.57 -18.57 -0.18
CA LYS A 183 24.69 -19.73 -0.06
C LYS A 183 23.35 -19.25 0.48
N PRO A 184 22.21 -19.68 -0.09
CA PRO A 184 20.89 -19.30 0.41
C PRO A 184 20.85 -19.70 1.89
N THR A 185 20.84 -18.70 2.77
CA THR A 185 20.89 -18.89 4.20
C THR A 185 19.61 -19.58 4.63
N SER A 186 19.70 -20.91 4.65
CA SER A 186 18.69 -21.82 5.16
C SER A 186 18.32 -21.36 6.56
N ARG A 187 17.11 -20.82 6.69
CA ARG A 187 16.38 -20.68 7.96
C ARG A 187 16.16 -22.06 8.56
N ARG A 188 17.19 -22.63 9.19
CA ARG A 188 17.04 -23.65 10.25
C ARG A 188 18.39 -23.96 10.87
N SER A 189 18.36 -24.07 12.21
CA SER A 189 19.32 -24.83 13.01
C SER A 189 20.64 -24.10 13.30
N THR A 190 21.18 -24.03 14.51
CA THR A 190 20.80 -24.58 15.81
C THR A 190 21.58 -23.80 16.87
N ARG A 191 20.90 -23.50 17.97
CA ARG A 191 21.41 -23.28 19.32
C ARG A 191 22.78 -23.94 19.58
N GLY A 192 23.78 -23.13 19.93
CA GLY A 192 24.96 -23.57 20.69
C GLY A 192 26.30 -23.17 20.08
N HIS A 193 26.94 -22.14 20.63
CA HIS A 193 28.24 -22.31 21.30
C HIS A 193 28.54 -21.05 22.12
N TYR A 194 28.92 -21.28 23.38
CA TYR A 194 29.42 -20.29 24.33
C TYR A 194 30.82 -19.76 23.95
N ASP A 195 31.08 -18.54 24.41
CA ASP A 195 32.36 -17.88 24.72
C ASP A 195 33.37 -17.65 23.60
N GLY A 196 33.34 -16.41 23.09
CA GLY A 196 34.37 -15.79 22.27
C GLY A 196 34.09 -14.28 22.18
N ASP A 197 34.51 -13.57 23.23
CA ASP A 197 34.50 -12.11 23.40
C ASP A 197 35.40 -11.42 22.38
N ASP A 198 34.89 -11.22 21.16
CA ASP A 198 35.45 -10.29 20.19
C ASP A 198 34.30 -9.44 19.64
N GLY A 199 34.19 -8.20 20.14
CA GLY A 199 33.17 -7.21 19.79
C GLY A 199 33.30 -6.70 18.36
N TRP A 200 32.93 -7.53 17.39
CA TRP A 200 32.61 -7.08 16.05
C TRP A 200 31.33 -6.25 16.19
N GLU A 201 31.50 -4.93 16.08
CA GLU A 201 30.41 -3.98 15.89
C GLU A 201 29.43 -4.59 14.89
N ASP A 202 28.21 -4.86 15.35
CA ASP A 202 27.11 -5.43 14.57
C ASP A 202 27.07 -4.68 13.24
N GLU A 203 27.63 -5.30 12.20
CA GLU A 203 27.65 -4.78 10.84
C GLU A 203 26.18 -4.62 10.48
N ASP A 204 25.71 -3.37 10.52
CA ASP A 204 24.32 -2.96 10.54
C ASP A 204 23.55 -3.85 9.57
N ASN A 205 22.68 -4.69 10.13
CA ASN A 205 21.75 -5.48 9.34
C ASN A 205 20.64 -4.51 8.89
N ASP A 206 21.04 -3.54 8.08
CA ASP A 206 20.24 -2.44 7.61
C ASP A 206 19.07 -3.02 6.86
N THR A 207 17.92 -2.97 7.52
CA THR A 207 16.67 -3.34 6.87
C THR A 207 16.49 -2.36 5.72
N PRO A 208 16.41 -2.84 4.46
CA PRO A 208 16.40 -1.96 3.30
C PRO A 208 15.27 -0.95 3.42
N ALA A 209 15.53 0.30 3.02
CA ALA A 209 14.53 1.35 3.13
C ALA A 209 13.23 0.95 2.39
N PRO A 210 12.04 1.28 2.93
CA PRO A 210 10.77 0.99 2.26
C PRO A 210 10.65 1.57 0.85
N VAL A 211 11.37 2.67 0.58
CA VAL A 211 11.47 3.33 -0.73
C VAL A 211 12.93 3.63 -1.01
N GLY A 212 13.47 3.13 -2.13
CA GLY A 212 14.82 3.49 -2.57
C GLY A 212 14.90 4.90 -3.15
N ASP A 213 16.07 5.52 -3.12
CA ASP A 213 16.30 6.92 -3.57
C ASP A 213 15.86 7.21 -5.01
N HIS A 214 15.89 6.22 -5.88
CA HIS A 214 15.49 6.35 -7.29
C HIS A 214 14.02 5.96 -7.54
N ALA A 215 13.31 5.45 -6.52
CA ALA A 215 11.94 4.95 -6.65
C ALA A 215 10.87 6.02 -6.40
N TRP A 216 11.23 7.21 -5.92
CA TRP A 216 10.28 8.30 -5.60
C TRP A 216 9.39 8.71 -6.79
N SER A 217 9.96 8.82 -8.00
CA SER A 217 9.19 9.16 -9.21
C SER A 217 8.11 8.12 -9.54
N VAL A 218 8.41 6.85 -9.28
CA VAL A 218 7.49 5.72 -9.52
C VAL A 218 6.43 5.64 -8.42
N LEU A 219 6.79 5.90 -7.15
CA LEU A 219 5.81 6.06 -6.07
C LEU A 219 4.81 7.17 -6.41
N ASP A 220 5.29 8.35 -6.78
CA ASP A 220 4.42 9.47 -7.17
C ASP A 220 3.52 9.10 -8.37
N TRP A 221 4.02 8.30 -9.33
CA TRP A 221 3.21 7.80 -10.44
C TRP A 221 2.11 6.83 -9.98
N LEU A 222 2.43 5.87 -9.10
CA LEU A 222 1.46 4.95 -8.52
C LEU A 222 0.37 5.69 -7.75
N LEU A 223 0.74 6.68 -6.94
CA LEU A 223 -0.23 7.49 -6.19
C LEU A 223 -1.16 8.27 -7.13
N ALA A 224 -0.63 8.85 -8.21
CA ALA A 224 -1.45 9.52 -9.22
C ALA A 224 -2.46 8.57 -9.90
N LEU A 225 -2.09 7.30 -10.10
CA LEU A 225 -3.02 6.28 -10.62
C LEU A 225 -4.14 5.98 -9.63
N PHE A 226 -3.80 5.75 -8.36
CA PHE A 226 -4.78 5.45 -7.32
C PHE A 226 -5.74 6.62 -7.07
N GLU A 227 -5.24 7.85 -7.04
CA GLU A 227 -6.09 9.05 -6.91
C GLU A 227 -7.06 9.22 -8.08
N LYS A 228 -6.58 8.95 -9.30
CA LYS A 228 -7.43 9.00 -10.50
C LYS A 228 -8.50 7.91 -10.50
N ASP A 229 -8.16 6.73 -9.98
CA ASP A 229 -9.07 5.62 -9.76
C ASP A 229 -10.15 5.98 -8.72
N GLU A 230 -9.78 6.55 -7.56
CA GLU A 230 -10.75 7.06 -6.57
C GLU A 230 -11.71 8.08 -7.18
N ALA A 231 -11.19 9.03 -7.95
CA ALA A 231 -11.98 10.05 -8.61
C ALA A 231 -12.90 9.47 -9.69
N ALA A 232 -12.54 8.32 -10.30
CA ALA A 232 -13.41 7.62 -11.24
C ALA A 232 -14.56 6.91 -10.54
N VAL A 233 -14.27 6.24 -9.42
CA VAL A 233 -15.27 5.57 -8.56
C VAL A 233 -16.26 6.58 -7.98
N GLU A 234 -15.77 7.71 -7.47
CA GLU A 234 -16.60 8.80 -6.93
C GLU A 234 -17.53 9.39 -8.01
N ARG A 235 -17.01 9.63 -9.23
CA ARG A 235 -17.83 10.10 -10.36
C ARG A 235 -18.90 9.08 -10.80
N ALA A 236 -18.69 7.80 -10.53
CA ALA A 236 -19.69 6.76 -10.77
C ALA A 236 -20.78 6.71 -9.68
N GLY A 237 -20.73 7.62 -8.68
CA GLY A 237 -21.68 7.68 -7.58
C GLY A 237 -21.41 6.65 -6.48
N GLN A 238 -20.27 5.98 -6.52
CA GLN A 238 -19.84 5.08 -5.45
C GLN A 238 -19.07 5.86 -4.39
N VAL A 239 -18.87 5.24 -3.22
CA VAL A 239 -18.04 5.81 -2.16
C VAL A 239 -16.62 6.01 -2.70
N ARG A 240 -15.99 7.13 -2.35
CA ARG A 240 -14.63 7.46 -2.80
C ARG A 240 -13.61 6.52 -2.15
N TYR A 241 -13.10 5.57 -2.93
CA TYR A 241 -11.98 4.69 -2.60
C TYR A 241 -11.34 4.17 -3.89
N SER A 242 -10.11 3.64 -3.83
CA SER A 242 -9.41 3.07 -4.99
C SER A 242 -9.43 1.53 -4.94
N PRO A 243 -10.23 0.85 -5.79
CA PRO A 243 -10.14 -0.59 -6.00
C PRO A 243 -8.72 -1.04 -6.36
N LEU A 244 -7.99 -0.25 -7.15
CA LEU A 244 -6.62 -0.56 -7.51
C LEU A 244 -5.70 -0.58 -6.28
N LEU A 245 -5.80 0.40 -5.39
CA LEU A 245 -5.05 0.38 -4.13
C LEU A 245 -5.44 -0.80 -3.24
N LEU A 246 -6.73 -1.15 -3.17
CA LEU A 246 -7.20 -2.30 -2.40
C LEU A 246 -6.59 -3.62 -2.90
N SER A 247 -6.37 -3.77 -4.22
CA SER A 247 -5.69 -4.94 -4.81
C SER A 247 -4.21 -5.07 -4.41
N GLN A 248 -3.61 -4.00 -3.87
CA GLN A 248 -2.23 -3.97 -3.39
C GLN A 248 -2.09 -4.38 -1.91
N ILE A 249 -3.21 -4.64 -1.24
CA ILE A 249 -3.27 -5.14 0.14
C ILE A 249 -3.57 -6.64 0.05
N PRO A 250 -2.87 -7.54 0.77
CA PRO A 250 -3.14 -8.96 0.70
C PRO A 250 -4.63 -9.30 0.98
N PRO A 251 -5.26 -10.20 0.20
CA PRO A 251 -6.58 -10.68 0.53
C PRO A 251 -6.51 -11.47 1.84
N SER A 252 -7.55 -11.36 2.66
CA SER A 252 -7.63 -12.18 3.86
C SER A 252 -7.86 -13.65 3.49
N ARG A 253 -7.40 -14.57 4.34
CA ARG A 253 -7.49 -16.02 4.11
C ARG A 253 -8.93 -16.53 3.95
N ALA A 254 -9.90 -15.80 4.51
CA ALA A 254 -11.31 -16.07 4.29
C ALA A 254 -11.84 -15.12 3.21
N HIS A 255 -12.39 -15.68 2.12
CA HIS A 255 -12.75 -15.00 0.87
C HIS A 255 -13.66 -13.76 1.02
N ASN A 256 -14.34 -13.58 2.16
CA ASN A 256 -15.25 -12.45 2.41
C ASN A 256 -14.86 -11.61 3.64
N THR A 257 -13.63 -11.74 4.13
CA THR A 257 -13.19 -10.93 5.29
C THR A 257 -12.46 -9.67 4.82
N PRO A 258 -12.66 -8.54 5.52
CA PRO A 258 -11.96 -7.30 5.19
C PRO A 258 -10.45 -7.51 5.17
N ARG A 259 -9.77 -6.86 4.24
CA ARG A 259 -8.31 -6.83 4.20
C ARG A 259 -7.82 -6.03 5.42
N TRP A 260 -6.68 -6.44 5.99
CA TRP A 260 -6.18 -5.83 7.23
C TRP A 260 -4.66 -5.63 7.23
N ASP A 261 -3.93 -6.28 6.34
CA ASP A 261 -2.46 -6.22 6.28
C ASP A 261 -1.99 -4.98 5.50
N VAL A 262 -1.98 -3.85 6.20
CA VAL A 262 -1.60 -2.52 5.68
C VAL A 262 -0.17 -2.14 6.06
N GLU A 263 0.65 -3.08 6.54
CA GLU A 263 1.97 -2.73 7.08
C GLU A 263 2.89 -2.10 6.02
N MET A 264 3.03 -2.74 4.87
CA MET A 264 3.88 -2.24 3.78
C MET A 264 3.49 -0.83 3.27
N PRO A 265 2.23 -0.54 2.90
CA PRO A 265 1.87 0.81 2.46
C PRO A 265 2.02 1.84 3.59
N LEU A 266 1.82 1.46 4.86
CA LEU A 266 2.07 2.36 5.98
C LEU A 266 3.58 2.62 6.19
N ASP A 267 4.44 1.61 6.02
CA ASP A 267 5.89 1.79 6.11
C ASP A 267 6.39 2.75 5.02
N VAL A 268 5.89 2.61 3.79
CA VAL A 268 6.15 3.55 2.69
C VAL A 268 5.66 4.96 3.05
N ALA A 269 4.44 5.09 3.55
CA ALA A 269 3.85 6.39 3.88
C ALA A 269 4.60 7.12 5.00
N PHE A 270 4.93 6.41 6.09
CA PHE A 270 5.65 6.99 7.22
C PHE A 270 7.12 7.23 6.92
N HIS A 271 7.77 6.37 6.13
CA HIS A 271 9.10 6.64 5.63
C HIS A 271 9.14 7.92 4.78
N ALA A 272 8.14 8.14 3.93
CA ALA A 272 8.01 9.37 3.13
C ALA A 272 7.75 10.62 3.99
N LEU A 273 6.92 10.51 5.05
CA LEU A 273 6.65 11.60 6.00
C LEU A 273 7.88 12.00 6.84
N LEU A 274 8.80 11.07 7.05
CA LEU A 274 10.03 11.25 7.81
C LEU A 274 11.16 11.89 6.96
N GLN A 275 10.99 12.02 5.65
CA GLN A 275 11.97 12.69 4.80
C GLN A 275 12.00 14.20 5.04
N ASP A 276 13.15 14.82 4.85
CA ASP A 276 13.31 16.27 4.97
C ASP A 276 12.64 17.04 3.82
N GLY A 277 12.53 16.41 2.65
CA GLY A 277 11.99 17.02 1.44
C GLY A 277 10.46 17.11 1.43
N GLU A 278 9.94 18.31 1.17
CA GLU A 278 8.48 18.55 1.09
C GLU A 278 7.80 17.68 0.02
N ALA A 279 8.49 17.45 -1.10
CA ALA A 279 7.97 16.59 -2.16
C ALA A 279 7.70 15.17 -1.63
N GLN A 280 8.65 14.55 -0.94
CA GLN A 280 8.52 13.22 -0.36
C GLN A 280 7.45 13.19 0.74
N ARG A 281 7.46 14.17 1.65
CA ARG A 281 6.43 14.28 2.71
C ARG A 281 5.02 14.35 2.11
N SER A 282 4.85 15.11 1.03
CA SER A 282 3.57 15.19 0.32
C SER A 282 3.11 13.85 -0.25
N LEU A 283 4.03 12.98 -0.71
CA LEU A 283 3.70 11.62 -1.15
C LEU A 283 3.20 10.77 0.02
N GLY A 284 3.82 10.91 1.20
CA GLY A 284 3.35 10.27 2.42
C GLY A 284 1.93 10.68 2.80
N VAL A 285 1.64 11.99 2.80
CA VAL A 285 0.29 12.53 3.07
C VAL A 285 -0.75 12.01 2.06
N ARG A 286 -0.39 11.99 0.77
CA ARG A 286 -1.27 11.47 -0.30
C ARG A 286 -1.58 10.00 -0.10
N LEU A 287 -0.58 9.16 0.21
CA LEU A 287 -0.78 7.74 0.48
C LEU A 287 -1.65 7.51 1.73
N ILE A 288 -1.39 8.23 2.84
CA ILE A 288 -2.25 8.15 4.03
C ILE A 288 -3.70 8.56 3.69
N SER A 289 -3.88 9.60 2.89
CA SER A 289 -5.22 10.05 2.46
C SER A 289 -5.98 8.97 1.69
N LEU A 290 -5.32 8.30 0.75
CA LEU A 290 -5.90 7.17 0.01
C LEU A 290 -6.26 5.99 0.92
N LEU A 291 -5.38 5.63 1.86
CA LEU A 291 -5.64 4.57 2.83
C LEU A 291 -6.80 4.92 3.77
N ILE A 292 -6.93 6.19 4.18
CA ILE A 292 -8.08 6.67 4.95
C ILE A 292 -9.36 6.56 4.12
N ASN A 293 -9.32 6.93 2.85
CA ASN A 293 -10.48 6.79 1.97
C ASN A 293 -10.91 5.32 1.82
N LEU A 294 -10.00 4.36 1.76
CA LEU A 294 -10.36 2.93 1.81
C LEU A 294 -11.16 2.56 3.07
N THR A 295 -10.93 3.22 4.21
CA THR A 295 -11.69 2.94 5.45
C THR A 295 -13.15 3.36 5.37
N SER A 296 -13.55 4.16 4.38
CA SER A 296 -14.95 4.44 4.08
C SER A 296 -15.71 3.24 3.54
N THR A 297 -15.02 2.13 3.25
CA THR A 297 -15.61 0.87 2.80
C THR A 297 -15.59 -0.19 3.90
N THR A 298 -16.41 -1.23 3.76
CA THR A 298 -16.33 -2.44 4.58
C THR A 298 -15.20 -3.39 4.15
N LEU A 299 -14.47 -3.08 3.07
CA LEU A 299 -13.45 -3.94 2.48
C LEU A 299 -12.10 -3.89 3.22
N LEU A 300 -11.88 -2.87 4.05
CA LEU A 300 -10.69 -2.70 4.88
C LEU A 300 -11.07 -2.70 6.37
N ASP A 301 -10.42 -3.49 7.21
CA ASP A 301 -10.69 -3.52 8.65
C ASP A 301 -10.25 -2.20 9.34
N LEU A 302 -11.23 -1.39 9.77
CA LEU A 302 -10.97 -0.09 10.40
C LEU A 302 -10.15 -0.20 11.68
N ASN A 303 -10.43 -1.20 12.52
CA ASN A 303 -9.79 -1.29 13.84
C ASN A 303 -8.34 -1.70 13.70
N MET A 304 -8.06 -2.67 12.83
CA MET A 304 -6.69 -3.07 12.51
C MET A 304 -5.91 -1.91 11.89
N PHE A 305 -6.54 -1.18 10.96
CA PHE A 305 -5.94 0.03 10.38
C PHE A 305 -5.65 1.11 11.43
N LEU A 306 -6.61 1.43 12.31
CA LEU A 306 -6.42 2.40 13.39
C LEU A 306 -5.29 1.99 14.35
N ASN A 307 -5.19 0.71 14.70
CA ASN A 307 -4.09 0.19 15.50
C ASN A 307 -2.73 0.38 14.80
N ALA A 308 -2.66 0.04 13.51
CA ALA A 308 -1.42 0.13 12.72
C ALA A 308 -0.98 1.60 12.50
N VAL A 309 -1.92 2.53 12.35
CA VAL A 309 -1.61 3.96 12.27
C VAL A 309 -1.28 4.53 13.64
N SER A 310 -2.03 4.19 14.69
CA SER A 310 -1.81 4.70 16.04
C SER A 310 -0.43 4.32 16.59
N THR A 311 0.06 3.12 16.28
CA THR A 311 1.41 2.68 16.65
C THR A 311 2.48 3.51 15.94
N ARG A 312 2.32 3.77 14.64
CA ARG A 312 3.23 4.61 13.85
C ARG A 312 3.13 6.10 14.13
N VAL A 313 1.99 6.61 14.61
CA VAL A 313 1.84 8.02 15.02
C VAL A 313 2.45 8.30 16.40
N SER A 314 2.67 7.26 17.21
CA SER A 314 3.25 7.40 18.54
C SER A 314 4.77 7.56 18.53
N SER A 315 5.44 7.26 17.40
CA SER A 315 6.90 7.31 17.25
C SER A 315 7.47 8.64 16.71
N PRO A 316 6.81 9.35 15.77
CA PRO A 316 7.30 10.61 15.22
C PRO A 316 7.25 11.76 16.20
N SER A 317 7.99 12.84 15.89
CA SER A 317 7.89 14.10 16.61
C SER A 317 6.49 14.72 16.46
N VAL A 318 6.16 15.61 17.38
CA VAL A 318 4.89 16.36 17.37
C VAL A 318 4.75 17.22 16.10
N ASP A 319 5.88 17.65 15.52
CA ASP A 319 5.90 18.44 14.28
C ASP A 319 5.43 17.61 13.09
N ILE A 320 5.91 16.36 12.97
CA ILE A 320 5.51 15.45 11.90
C ILE A 320 4.02 15.12 11.99
N LEU A 321 3.50 14.89 13.22
CA LEU A 321 2.07 14.67 13.42
C LEU A 321 1.25 15.92 13.09
N SER A 322 1.72 17.10 13.52
CA SER A 322 1.06 18.37 13.22
C SER A 322 1.00 18.62 11.72
N TYR A 323 2.11 18.38 11.01
CA TYR A 323 2.19 18.46 9.56
C TYR A 323 1.23 17.46 8.89
N LEU A 324 1.21 16.21 9.33
CA LEU A 324 0.31 15.20 8.78
C LEU A 324 -1.14 15.67 8.90
N PHE A 325 -1.59 16.05 10.10
CA PHE A 325 -2.97 16.46 10.29
C PHE A 325 -3.35 17.75 9.54
N SER A 326 -2.46 18.74 9.45
CA SER A 326 -2.74 19.96 8.69
C SER A 326 -2.77 19.74 7.18
N SER A 327 -2.02 18.75 6.69
CA SER A 327 -1.88 18.49 5.25
C SER A 327 -2.94 17.52 4.71
N LEU A 328 -3.62 16.76 5.57
CA LEU A 328 -4.71 15.89 5.16
C LEU A 328 -5.93 16.72 4.65
N PRO A 329 -6.53 16.34 3.50
CA PRO A 329 -7.69 17.04 2.96
C PRO A 329 -8.88 17.11 3.95
N PRO A 330 -9.64 18.22 4.02
CA PRO A 330 -10.75 18.37 4.95
C PRO A 330 -12.03 17.69 4.46
N THR A 331 -11.96 16.39 4.10
CA THR A 331 -13.13 15.61 3.70
C THR A 331 -13.84 15.02 4.93
N GLN A 332 -15.12 14.69 4.79
CA GLN A 332 -15.90 14.06 5.88
C GLN A 332 -15.26 12.74 6.36
N THR A 333 -14.80 11.90 5.43
CA THR A 333 -14.11 10.64 5.72
C THR A 333 -12.85 10.86 6.56
N ILE A 334 -12.03 11.85 6.19
CA ILE A 334 -10.81 12.18 6.93
C ILE A 334 -11.15 12.75 8.30
N GLY A 335 -12.18 13.60 8.41
CA GLY A 335 -12.68 14.09 9.70
C GLY A 335 -13.07 12.95 10.64
N HIS A 336 -13.90 12.00 10.18
CA HIS A 336 -14.26 10.82 10.97
C HIS A 336 -13.04 10.00 11.36
N PHE A 337 -12.12 9.77 10.42
CA PHE A 337 -10.90 9.03 10.70
C PHE A 337 -10.04 9.70 11.77
N LYS A 338 -9.82 11.02 11.70
CA LYS A 338 -9.07 11.78 12.70
C LYS A 338 -9.70 11.67 14.08
N VAL A 339 -11.03 11.81 14.19
CA VAL A 339 -11.74 11.65 15.48
C VAL A 339 -11.53 10.23 16.02
N MET A 340 -11.68 9.20 15.17
CA MET A 340 -11.47 7.80 15.57
C MET A 340 -10.02 7.50 15.98
N LEU A 341 -9.04 8.06 15.27
CA LEU A 341 -7.62 7.91 15.58
C LEU A 341 -7.27 8.60 16.90
N CYS A 342 -7.72 9.83 17.12
CA CYS A 342 -7.51 10.53 18.38
C CYS A 342 -8.22 9.82 19.54
N ARG A 343 -9.46 9.35 19.34
CA ARG A 343 -10.17 8.52 20.32
C ARG A 343 -9.38 7.26 20.68
N HIS A 344 -8.82 6.59 19.67
CA HIS A 344 -8.03 5.39 19.85
C HIS A 344 -6.74 5.66 20.66
N ALA A 345 -5.99 6.71 20.27
CA ALA A 345 -4.75 7.10 20.91
C ALA A 345 -4.94 7.60 22.35
N LEU A 346 -5.99 8.40 22.61
CA LEU A 346 -6.26 9.00 23.92
C LEU A 346 -7.01 8.05 24.88
N GLY A 347 -7.87 7.18 24.35
CA GLY A 347 -8.68 6.25 25.14
C GLY A 347 -7.87 5.08 25.71
N GLY A 348 -6.73 4.77 25.09
CA GLY A 348 -6.02 3.51 25.28
C GLY A 348 -6.81 2.32 24.71
N SER A 349 -6.14 1.19 24.53
CA SER A 349 -6.71 -0.04 23.93
C SER A 349 -7.93 -0.63 24.67
N HIS A 350 -8.31 -0.05 25.81
CA HIS A 350 -9.39 -0.53 26.68
C HIS A 350 -10.81 -0.21 26.18
N THR A 351 -10.99 0.70 25.22
CA THR A 351 -12.34 1.25 24.93
C THR A 351 -13.18 0.44 23.93
N MET A 352 -12.59 -0.49 23.17
CA MET A 352 -13.34 -1.30 22.18
C MET A 352 -13.60 -2.75 22.63
N SER A 353 -12.95 -3.21 23.71
CA SER A 353 -13.10 -4.57 24.26
C SER A 353 -14.13 -4.65 25.41
N GLY A 354 -15.19 -3.85 25.36
CA GLY A 354 -16.31 -3.95 26.32
C GLY A 354 -17.09 -5.27 26.24
N LYS A 355 -16.82 -6.11 25.22
CA LYS A 355 -17.24 -7.51 25.29
C LYS A 355 -16.33 -8.24 26.28
N PRO A 356 -16.88 -8.82 27.37
CA PRO A 356 -16.07 -9.63 28.27
C PRO A 356 -15.32 -10.64 27.43
N LYS A 357 -13.98 -10.56 27.47
CA LYS A 357 -13.07 -11.51 26.83
C LYS A 357 -13.70 -12.89 27.09
N PRO A 358 -14.11 -13.66 26.06
CA PRO A 358 -14.68 -14.98 26.30
C PRO A 358 -13.64 -15.73 27.10
N GLN A 359 -13.92 -15.90 28.40
CA GLN A 359 -13.03 -16.53 29.34
C GLN A 359 -12.73 -17.87 28.71
N ALA A 360 -11.46 -18.11 28.36
CA ALA A 360 -11.05 -19.28 27.60
C ALA A 360 -11.53 -20.51 28.38
N ARG A 361 -12.70 -21.03 28.00
CA ARG A 361 -13.29 -22.19 28.63
C ARG A 361 -12.29 -23.29 28.33
N ALA A 362 -11.67 -23.84 29.37
CA ALA A 362 -10.60 -24.83 29.25
C ALA A 362 -11.02 -25.87 28.22
N ARG A 363 -10.40 -25.81 27.03
CA ARG A 363 -10.64 -26.79 25.98
C ARG A 363 -10.20 -28.13 26.57
N ALA A 364 -11.13 -29.09 26.64
CA ALA A 364 -10.82 -30.43 27.12
C ALA A 364 -9.56 -30.92 26.40
N GLN A 365 -8.49 -31.18 27.16
CA GLN A 365 -7.26 -31.66 26.57
C GLN A 365 -7.54 -32.95 25.81
N PRO A 366 -7.01 -33.11 24.58
CA PRO A 366 -7.16 -34.35 23.83
C PRO A 366 -6.57 -35.49 24.66
N ARG A 367 -7.45 -36.35 25.15
CA ARG A 367 -7.12 -37.52 25.96
C ARG A 367 -6.20 -38.40 25.13
N ARG A 368 -4.94 -38.49 25.54
CA ARG A 368 -3.89 -39.31 24.93
C ARG A 368 -4.41 -40.76 24.82
N ARG A 369 -4.80 -41.19 23.61
CA ARG A 369 -5.11 -42.60 23.34
C ARG A 369 -3.79 -43.36 23.45
N THR A 370 -3.65 -44.13 24.53
CA THR A 370 -2.64 -45.18 24.67
C THR A 370 -2.85 -46.17 23.53
N ARG A 371 -1.94 -46.12 22.55
CA ARG A 371 -1.88 -47.07 21.44
C ARG A 371 -1.28 -48.35 21.98
N THR A 372 -2.13 -49.34 22.26
CA THR A 372 -1.74 -50.71 22.51
C THR A 372 -1.02 -51.25 21.28
N THR A 373 0.23 -51.64 21.50
CA THR A 373 1.06 -52.47 20.64
C THR A 373 0.42 -53.84 20.50
N THR A 374 0.03 -54.21 19.28
CA THR A 374 -0.13 -55.60 18.87
C THR A 374 0.75 -55.82 17.65
N ASP A 375 1.78 -56.61 17.88
CA ASP A 375 2.57 -57.31 16.87
C ASP A 375 1.65 -58.14 15.96
N ALA A 376 1.90 -58.09 14.66
CA ALA A 376 1.68 -59.22 13.76
C ALA A 376 2.47 -58.98 12.46
N ALA A 377 3.35 -59.94 12.19
CA ALA A 377 4.18 -60.05 11.02
C ALA A 377 3.40 -60.43 9.75
N ALA A 378 3.93 -60.03 8.59
CA ALA A 378 3.97 -60.73 7.30
C ALA A 378 3.93 -59.70 6.15
N ASP A 379 4.45 -59.92 4.96
CA ASP A 379 5.61 -60.66 4.45
C ASP A 379 5.82 -60.12 3.01
N ALA A 380 6.98 -60.42 2.45
CA ALA A 380 7.53 -60.05 1.14
C ALA A 380 6.60 -60.05 -0.10
N SER A 381 6.86 -59.12 -1.04
CA SER A 381 7.19 -59.36 -2.48
C SER A 381 7.07 -58.03 -3.26
N ALA A 382 8.10 -57.41 -3.85
CA ALA A 382 8.99 -57.79 -4.95
C ALA A 382 8.30 -57.94 -6.34
N GLY A 383 8.73 -57.10 -7.30
CA GLY A 383 8.40 -57.15 -8.75
C GLY A 383 7.86 -55.80 -9.27
N ALA A 384 8.62 -54.89 -9.89
CA ALA A 384 9.38 -54.94 -11.14
C ALA A 384 8.52 -55.05 -12.42
N SER A 385 8.87 -54.22 -13.41
CA SER A 385 8.52 -54.27 -14.85
C SER A 385 7.04 -53.97 -15.23
N THR A 386 6.65 -53.34 -16.34
CA THR A 386 7.29 -52.76 -17.53
C THR A 386 6.16 -52.14 -18.39
N SER A 387 6.49 -51.08 -19.15
CA SER A 387 6.10 -50.82 -20.56
C SER A 387 4.63 -50.75 -21.02
N ALA A 388 4.42 -49.70 -21.82
CA ALA A 388 3.80 -49.67 -23.15
C ALA A 388 2.27 -49.54 -23.30
N ASP A 389 1.92 -48.40 -23.90
CA ASP A 389 1.17 -48.21 -25.15
C ASP A 389 -0.23 -48.82 -25.36
N ALA A 390 -1.07 -47.94 -25.91
CA ALA A 390 -2.21 -48.11 -26.82
C ALA A 390 -3.50 -47.51 -26.22
N ASP A 391 -4.00 -46.37 -26.70
CA ASP A 391 -4.62 -46.10 -28.01
C ASP A 391 -6.14 -46.39 -28.01
N ALA A 392 -6.85 -45.47 -28.68
CA ALA A 392 -8.20 -45.55 -29.23
C ALA A 392 -9.41 -45.87 -28.31
N GLY A 393 -10.19 -44.81 -28.04
CA GLY A 393 -11.48 -44.61 -28.74
C GLY A 393 -12.73 -45.38 -28.32
N ALA A 394 -13.86 -44.66 -28.41
CA ALA A 394 -15.24 -45.09 -28.62
C ALA A 394 -16.21 -45.15 -27.41
N ASN A 395 -17.15 -44.21 -27.45
CA ASN A 395 -18.61 -44.38 -27.37
C ASN A 395 -19.26 -45.27 -26.30
N GLY A 396 -20.08 -44.63 -25.46
CA GLY A 396 -21.25 -45.18 -24.76
C GLY A 396 -21.83 -44.06 -23.88
N SER A 397 -22.85 -43.31 -24.27
CA SER A 397 -24.27 -43.65 -24.51
C SER A 397 -24.99 -44.24 -23.29
N LEU A 398 -26.02 -43.51 -22.86
CA LEU A 398 -27.18 -43.84 -22.02
C LEU A 398 -27.02 -43.84 -20.49
N GLY A 399 -27.73 -42.88 -19.90
CA GLY A 399 -28.02 -42.79 -18.47
C GLY A 399 -29.05 -41.70 -18.19
N ALA A 400 -30.20 -41.75 -18.86
CA ALA A 400 -31.34 -40.87 -18.61
C ALA A 400 -31.92 -41.17 -17.22
N SER A 401 -31.94 -40.16 -16.34
CA SER A 401 -32.79 -40.15 -15.15
C SER A 401 -33.59 -38.86 -15.14
N ASN A 402 -34.84 -38.99 -15.58
CA ASN A 402 -35.90 -38.01 -15.41
C ASN A 402 -36.13 -37.73 -13.92
N GLN A 403 -36.04 -36.48 -13.50
CA GLN A 403 -36.61 -36.01 -12.25
C GLN A 403 -37.53 -34.81 -12.53
N PRO A 404 -38.77 -34.81 -12.01
CA PRO A 404 -39.83 -33.95 -12.51
C PRO A 404 -39.71 -32.50 -12.01
N SER A 405 -39.96 -31.60 -12.95
CA SER A 405 -40.09 -30.16 -12.78
C SER A 405 -41.22 -29.80 -11.82
N THR A 406 -40.90 -29.07 -10.76
CA THR A 406 -41.86 -28.25 -10.03
C THR A 406 -41.81 -26.82 -10.58
N PRO A 407 -42.92 -26.25 -11.08
CA PRO A 407 -43.00 -24.85 -11.41
C PRO A 407 -43.38 -24.09 -10.14
N ASN A 408 -42.44 -23.36 -9.55
CA ASN A 408 -42.81 -22.31 -8.61
C ASN A 408 -41.94 -21.08 -8.80
N ALA A 409 -42.64 -20.01 -9.13
CA ALA A 409 -42.14 -18.66 -9.25
C ALA A 409 -41.58 -18.19 -7.91
N GLN A 410 -40.37 -17.65 -7.93
CA GLN A 410 -40.09 -16.42 -7.20
C GLN A 410 -38.87 -15.73 -7.81
N ASP A 411 -39.19 -14.65 -8.48
CA ASP A 411 -38.31 -13.61 -8.95
C ASP A 411 -37.61 -12.98 -7.72
N THR A 412 -36.43 -13.51 -7.35
CA THR A 412 -35.52 -12.92 -6.36
C THR A 412 -34.47 -12.03 -7.03
N GLY A 413 -34.71 -11.58 -8.27
CA GLY A 413 -33.81 -10.76 -9.09
C GLY A 413 -33.73 -9.30 -8.66
N ALA A 414 -33.55 -9.05 -7.37
CA ALA A 414 -33.11 -7.76 -6.85
C ALA A 414 -32.24 -8.05 -5.62
N ASP A 415 -31.17 -8.83 -5.83
CA ASP A 415 -30.08 -8.97 -4.88
C ASP A 415 -29.62 -7.57 -4.50
N GLY A 416 -30.07 -7.11 -3.34
CA GLY A 416 -29.75 -5.81 -2.79
C GLY A 416 -28.24 -5.75 -2.65
N ALA A 417 -27.59 -5.08 -3.61
CA ALA A 417 -26.16 -4.85 -3.59
C ALA A 417 -25.82 -4.29 -2.21
N SER A 418 -25.20 -5.13 -1.38
CA SER A 418 -24.83 -4.76 -0.02
C SER A 418 -23.98 -3.52 -0.13
N SER A 419 -24.48 -2.40 0.41
CA SER A 419 -23.78 -1.13 0.32
C SER A 419 -22.37 -1.32 0.88
N VAL A 420 -21.37 -1.10 0.02
CA VAL A 420 -19.95 -1.18 0.39
C VAL A 420 -19.58 -0.05 1.36
N ALA A 421 -20.40 1.00 1.44
CA ALA A 421 -20.22 2.14 2.31
C ALA A 421 -20.22 1.74 3.80
N ARG A 422 -19.15 2.07 4.51
CA ARG A 422 -19.06 1.95 5.96
C ARG A 422 -19.84 3.09 6.61
N LYS A 423 -20.72 2.74 7.55
CA LYS A 423 -21.21 3.68 8.56
C LYS A 423 -20.17 3.75 9.68
N TYR A 424 -19.55 4.91 9.86
CA TYR A 424 -18.62 5.12 10.97
C TYR A 424 -19.35 5.01 12.31
N PRO A 425 -18.69 4.47 13.37
CA PRO A 425 -19.24 4.53 14.72
C PRO A 425 -19.53 5.97 15.11
N ALA A 426 -20.75 6.24 15.58
CA ALA A 426 -21.09 7.55 16.12
C ALA A 426 -20.32 7.76 17.44
N ILE A 427 -19.73 8.94 17.58
CA ILE A 427 -19.06 9.37 18.80
C ILE A 427 -19.94 10.47 19.41
N SER A 428 -20.32 10.30 20.68
CA SER A 428 -21.12 11.28 21.41
C SER A 428 -20.25 12.43 21.89
N THR A 429 -20.86 13.59 22.10
CA THR A 429 -20.21 14.76 22.69
C THR A 429 -19.69 14.48 24.09
N SER A 430 -20.39 13.63 24.87
CA SER A 430 -19.91 13.20 26.18
C SER A 430 -18.61 12.40 26.10
N ASP A 431 -18.51 11.47 25.13
CA ASP A 431 -17.29 10.68 24.93
C ASP A 431 -16.11 11.59 24.54
N VAL A 432 -16.35 12.56 23.66
CA VAL A 432 -15.33 13.54 23.25
C VAL A 432 -14.85 14.37 24.44
N LEU A 433 -15.78 14.89 25.23
CA LEU A 433 -15.46 15.72 26.39
C LEU A 433 -14.74 14.92 27.48
N GLU A 434 -15.13 13.66 27.71
CA GLU A 434 -14.44 12.75 28.63
C GLU A 434 -12.99 12.52 28.17
N LEU A 435 -12.77 12.13 26.91
CA LEU A 435 -11.44 11.90 26.35
C LEU A 435 -10.57 13.16 26.38
N PHE A 436 -11.18 14.32 26.10
CA PHE A 436 -10.50 15.60 26.11
C PHE A 436 -10.07 16.02 27.53
N THR A 437 -10.93 15.84 28.54
CA THR A 437 -10.65 16.24 29.93
C THR A 437 -9.84 15.19 30.71
N ARG A 438 -9.77 13.95 30.22
CA ARG A 438 -9.05 12.85 30.89
C ARG A 438 -7.59 13.21 31.18
N ALA A 439 -7.19 13.10 32.44
CA ALA A 439 -5.80 13.29 32.86
C ALA A 439 -4.92 12.18 32.28
N SER A 440 -3.82 12.57 31.63
CA SER A 440 -2.85 11.63 31.05
C SER A 440 -1.67 11.46 32.00
N LYS A 441 -1.37 10.22 32.38
CA LYS A 441 -0.25 9.87 33.29
C LYS A 441 1.07 9.69 32.53
N LEU A 442 1.31 10.54 31.54
CA LEU A 442 2.34 10.35 30.53
C LEU A 442 3.58 11.23 30.83
N ASP A 443 4.73 10.83 30.30
CA ASP A 443 6.00 11.57 30.38
C ASP A 443 5.90 12.95 29.70
N ALA A 444 6.78 13.89 30.04
CA ALA A 444 6.79 15.25 29.55
C ALA A 444 6.81 15.35 28.01
N ALA A 445 7.61 14.54 27.33
CA ALA A 445 7.65 14.50 25.86
C ALA A 445 6.29 14.08 25.27
N SER A 446 5.63 13.12 25.91
CA SER A 446 4.29 12.68 25.53
C SER A 446 3.17 13.65 25.89
N VAL A 447 3.41 14.66 26.77
CA VAL A 447 2.40 15.69 27.09
C VAL A 447 2.08 16.54 25.86
N ALA A 448 3.09 17.01 25.13
CA ALA A 448 2.90 17.84 23.94
C ALA A 448 2.15 17.08 22.83
N LEU A 449 2.50 15.81 22.62
CA LEU A 449 1.81 14.92 21.69
C LEU A 449 0.35 14.72 22.09
N THR A 450 0.11 14.42 23.38
CA THR A 450 -1.24 14.20 23.92
C THR A 450 -2.12 15.44 23.76
N LEU A 451 -1.60 16.63 24.08
CA LEU A 451 -2.33 17.89 23.91
C LEU A 451 -2.62 18.18 22.43
N SER A 452 -1.69 17.84 21.53
CA SER A 452 -1.90 17.96 20.09
C SER A 452 -3.01 17.04 19.60
N LEU A 453 -3.04 15.78 20.05
CA LEU A 453 -4.13 14.84 19.76
C LEU A 453 -5.47 15.31 20.31
N LYS A 454 -5.50 15.90 21.51
CA LYS A 454 -6.71 16.48 22.12
C LYS A 454 -7.23 17.68 21.33
N ALA A 455 -6.34 18.57 20.89
CA ALA A 455 -6.73 19.68 20.02
C ALA A 455 -7.30 19.18 18.69
N GLU A 456 -6.62 18.22 18.06
CA GLU A 456 -7.07 17.66 16.79
C GLU A 456 -8.41 16.92 16.91
N LEU A 457 -8.64 16.22 18.04
CA LEU A 457 -9.92 15.57 18.35
C LEU A 457 -11.07 16.58 18.30
N LEU A 458 -10.93 17.71 18.99
CA LEU A 458 -11.97 18.75 19.03
C LEU A 458 -12.21 19.38 17.66
N ILE A 459 -11.14 19.78 16.97
CA ILE A 459 -11.23 20.41 15.64
C ILE A 459 -11.91 19.47 14.65
N SER A 460 -11.48 18.21 14.62
CA SER A 460 -12.03 17.21 13.70
C SER A 460 -13.46 16.86 14.03
N TYR A 461 -13.81 16.77 15.33
CA TYR A 461 -15.18 16.50 15.75
C TYR A 461 -16.13 17.63 15.39
N ALA A 462 -15.73 18.88 15.62
CA ALA A 462 -16.50 20.06 15.22
C ALA A 462 -16.73 20.10 13.70
N LEU A 463 -15.69 19.82 12.91
CA LEU A 463 -15.81 19.75 11.44
C LEU A 463 -16.77 18.64 11.01
N VAL A 464 -16.71 17.47 11.65
CA VAL A 464 -17.67 16.38 11.41
C VAL A 464 -19.09 16.84 11.72
N GLN A 465 -19.33 17.47 12.88
CA GLN A 465 -20.65 17.98 13.26
C GLN A 465 -21.19 19.04 12.28
N GLN A 466 -20.33 19.91 11.77
CA GLN A 466 -20.73 20.92 10.78
C GLN A 466 -21.18 20.30 9.45
N ASN A 467 -20.52 19.23 9.02
CA ASN A 467 -20.83 18.52 7.78
C ASN A 467 -22.06 17.61 7.88
N LEU A 468 -22.54 17.31 9.08
CA LEU A 468 -23.76 16.54 9.30
C LEU A 468 -25.01 17.40 9.07
N GLY A 469 -26.06 16.78 8.53
CA GLY A 469 -27.37 17.42 8.38
C GLY A 469 -28.00 17.76 9.74
N PRO A 470 -28.96 18.70 9.82
CA PRO A 470 -29.52 19.15 11.09
C PRO A 470 -30.06 18.03 12.00
N ASN A 471 -30.55 16.95 11.41
CA ASN A 471 -31.11 15.79 12.13
C ASN A 471 -30.04 14.79 12.62
N ASP A 472 -28.85 14.82 12.02
CA ASP A 472 -27.75 13.89 12.35
C ASP A 472 -26.74 14.52 13.32
N ARG A 473 -26.84 15.83 13.56
CA ARG A 473 -26.00 16.56 14.52
C ARG A 473 -26.31 16.11 15.94
N ASP A 474 -25.25 16.01 16.74
CA ASP A 474 -25.40 15.78 18.17
C ASP A 474 -25.90 17.06 18.84
N GLY A 475 -27.14 17.07 19.33
CA GLY A 475 -27.72 18.23 20.01
C GLY A 475 -26.88 18.70 21.21
N ALA A 476 -26.25 17.76 21.93
CA ALA A 476 -25.40 18.09 23.06
C ALA A 476 -24.16 18.90 22.64
N TRP A 477 -23.70 18.80 21.38
CA TRP A 477 -22.58 19.59 20.88
C TRP A 477 -22.90 21.09 20.89
N GLN A 478 -24.11 21.46 20.49
CA GLN A 478 -24.55 22.87 20.49
C GLN A 478 -24.73 23.39 21.91
N ASP A 479 -25.28 22.57 22.79
CA ASP A 479 -25.48 22.94 24.20
C ASP A 479 -24.15 23.27 24.89
N ILE A 480 -23.11 22.45 24.69
CA ILE A 480 -21.78 22.66 25.32
C ILE A 480 -20.97 23.83 24.74
N LEU A 481 -21.31 24.28 23.53
CA LEU A 481 -20.74 25.47 22.92
C LEU A 481 -21.39 26.72 23.53
N HIS A 482 -22.71 26.72 23.68
CA HIS A 482 -23.47 27.85 24.21
C HIS A 482 -23.28 28.06 25.72
N ASP A 483 -23.20 27.00 26.51
CA ASP A 483 -23.06 27.08 27.97
C ASP A 483 -21.61 27.38 28.45
N GLY A 484 -20.67 27.48 27.51
CA GLY A 484 -19.25 27.71 27.77
C GLY A 484 -18.52 26.55 28.45
N THR A 485 -19.13 25.36 28.55
CA THR A 485 -18.52 24.15 29.13
C THR A 485 -17.29 23.72 28.33
N LEU A 486 -17.38 23.72 26.99
CA LEU A 486 -16.21 23.40 26.16
C LEU A 486 -15.06 24.38 26.40
N ARG A 487 -15.38 25.67 26.55
CA ARG A 487 -14.37 26.73 26.73
C ARG A 487 -13.60 26.54 28.03
N ARG A 488 -14.32 26.28 29.13
CA ARG A 488 -13.74 25.97 30.44
C ARG A 488 -12.87 24.71 30.37
N ALA A 489 -13.32 23.67 29.69
CA ALA A 489 -12.53 22.45 29.50
C ALA A 489 -11.21 22.72 28.76
N VAL A 490 -11.24 23.56 27.70
CA VAL A 490 -10.03 23.94 26.95
C VAL A 490 -9.07 24.76 27.83
N GLU A 491 -9.59 25.70 28.63
CA GLU A 491 -8.80 26.47 29.58
C GLU A 491 -8.09 25.57 30.59
N ASP A 492 -8.81 24.61 31.18
CA ASP A 492 -8.30 23.67 32.19
C ASP A 492 -7.26 22.70 31.63
N VAL A 493 -7.50 22.14 30.44
CA VAL A 493 -6.60 21.17 29.80
C VAL A 493 -5.30 21.83 29.31
N PHE A 494 -5.38 23.07 28.82
CA PHE A 494 -4.25 23.84 28.31
C PHE A 494 -3.73 24.88 29.33
N ASP A 495 -4.02 24.72 30.63
CA ASP A 495 -3.48 25.59 31.66
C ASP A 495 -1.97 25.34 31.83
N LEU A 496 -1.19 26.33 31.40
CA LEU A 496 0.27 26.31 31.46
C LEU A 496 0.79 26.12 32.88
N GLY A 497 0.05 26.51 33.91
CA GLY A 497 0.45 26.29 35.31
C GLY A 497 0.70 24.82 35.64
N ARG A 498 -0.04 23.90 34.99
CA ARG A 498 0.13 22.45 35.12
C ARG A 498 1.19 21.87 34.18
N VAL A 499 1.37 22.48 33.00
CA VAL A 499 2.28 22.01 31.93
C VAL A 499 3.73 22.49 32.13
N SER A 500 3.92 23.67 32.73
CA SER A 500 5.18 24.45 32.69
C SER A 500 6.38 23.82 33.42
N ARG A 501 6.18 22.84 34.31
CA ARG A 501 7.30 22.30 35.11
C ARG A 501 8.21 21.33 34.37
N SER A 502 7.82 20.81 33.20
CA SER A 502 8.53 19.69 32.58
C SER A 502 8.75 19.81 31.06
N THR A 503 8.22 20.82 30.39
CA THR A 503 8.28 20.92 28.92
C THR A 503 9.29 21.97 28.45
N ASP A 504 9.91 21.71 27.30
CA ASP A 504 10.83 22.66 26.67
C ASP A 504 10.11 23.95 26.20
N ALA A 505 10.88 24.97 25.80
CA ALA A 505 10.31 26.24 25.35
C ALA A 505 9.47 26.11 24.06
N HIS A 506 9.85 25.19 23.17
CA HIS A 506 9.20 25.00 21.88
C HIS A 506 7.82 24.35 22.04
N ALA A 507 7.73 23.30 22.84
CA ALA A 507 6.49 22.62 23.22
C ALA A 507 5.51 23.59 23.91
N ARG A 508 6.00 24.49 24.77
CA ARG A 508 5.14 25.51 25.40
C ARG A 508 4.52 26.47 24.39
N GLU A 509 5.29 26.92 23.40
CA GLU A 509 4.79 27.79 22.35
C GLU A 509 3.79 27.07 21.44
N LEU A 510 4.07 25.81 21.10
CA LEU A 510 3.13 24.97 20.35
C LEU A 510 1.80 24.81 21.09
N ILE A 511 1.84 24.49 22.38
CA ILE A 511 0.65 24.32 23.24
C ILE A 511 -0.15 25.62 23.30
N ARG A 512 0.52 26.77 23.44
CA ARG A 512 -0.12 28.08 23.41
C ARG A 512 -0.81 28.32 22.06
N THR A 513 -0.10 28.12 20.96
CA THR A 513 -0.63 28.30 19.60
C THR A 513 -1.86 27.42 19.36
N LYS A 514 -1.82 26.15 19.81
CA LYS A 514 -2.98 25.23 19.70
C LYS A 514 -4.16 25.69 20.55
N LYS A 515 -3.94 26.18 21.76
CA LYS A 515 -4.98 26.76 22.62
C LYS A 515 -5.65 27.97 21.95
N ASP A 516 -4.85 28.89 21.43
CA ASP A 516 -5.35 30.10 20.76
C ASP A 516 -6.12 29.76 19.48
N ALA A 517 -5.64 28.79 18.69
CA ALA A 517 -6.33 28.26 17.52
C ALA A 517 -7.68 27.60 17.88
N LEU A 518 -7.76 26.87 18.99
CA LEU A 518 -9.02 26.29 19.47
C LEU A 518 -10.03 27.37 19.84
N PHE A 519 -9.62 28.43 20.55
CA PHE A 519 -10.55 29.52 20.86
C PHE A 519 -11.03 30.26 19.62
N LEU A 520 -10.15 30.47 18.64
CA LEU A 520 -10.54 31.06 17.37
C LEU A 520 -11.55 30.17 16.66
N ALA A 521 -11.29 28.86 16.56
CA ALA A 521 -12.21 27.90 15.96
C ALA A 521 -13.58 27.88 16.66
N MET A 522 -13.60 27.84 17.99
CA MET A 522 -14.83 27.88 18.78
C MET A 522 -15.64 29.16 18.59
N SER A 523 -15.00 30.29 18.28
CA SER A 523 -15.73 31.53 17.97
C SER A 523 -16.39 31.53 16.59
N MET A 524 -15.99 30.61 15.71
CA MET A 524 -16.56 30.43 14.37
C MET A 524 -17.60 29.30 14.32
N TRP A 525 -17.70 28.49 15.37
CA TRP A 525 -18.67 27.40 15.51
C TRP A 525 -19.95 27.93 16.15
#